data_AF-A0A838MU98-F1
#
_entry.id   AF-A0A838MU98-F1
#
_cell.length_a   1.000
_cell.length_b   1.000
_cell.length_c   1.000
_cell.angle_alpha   90.00
_cell.angle_beta   90.00
_cell.angle_gamma   90.00
#
_symmetry.space_group_name_H-M   'P 1'
#
loop_
_entity.id
_entity.type
_entity.pdbx_description
1 polymer ?
#
loop_
_entity_poly.entity_id
_entity_poly.type
_entity_poly.pdbx_seq_one_letter_code
_entity_poly.pdbx_strand_id
1 'polypeptide(L)'
;MSAGLSATSVSVPANGSATFVVNATVDGDLIRSTLATKTVGNQTIVEPIQMQWYITATRADGGESLRMPFYLRPGNTLPATPIVTPQTLTGIVPVGDAGNSLVEGVTYDDVAFNVAPGTFRISARLDYTGQEAQDMDFQLLDPAGQVIASSGVLGGPEQLSANVTQPGTYTYRVVGFVNGPAPYTITGTLLSGPPPPTVQAITGEFVDAGGRQVDFDGNFAVSWQPNGTEQRFEIERSTDNSATWQVVGNVAAGTTSLALTNQPNGTSQFRVRGLTPGEIGFYVTAPSNVQSILVDRRALVDITNQVGTAISNVSLTGGVFQLDFRLTNNSTSTYVPLVDMNIVRINSASGTVSVINADNGGAGTSAANPARFGYSNQLGAEQEFSPGETTGARTLRFRDDANELFTFDMVVTAYQRTAGASGSGGDGGTSASGSNSSASSGASLTSLTSVLRVTVNPLTGGVQVQLVRLL
;
A
#
# COMPACT_ATOMS: atom_id res chain seq x y z
N MET A 1 -13.20 -3.00 -28.29
CA MET A 1 -12.81 -2.46 -29.62
C MET A 1 -14.01 -2.56 -30.54
N SER A 2 -14.31 -1.52 -31.31
CA SER A 2 -15.26 -1.57 -32.43
C SER A 2 -14.55 -1.12 -33.71
N ALA A 3 -14.98 -1.64 -34.86
CA ALA A 3 -14.44 -1.28 -36.16
C ALA A 3 -15.58 -1.08 -37.18
N GLY A 4 -15.40 -0.14 -38.10
CA GLY A 4 -16.36 0.20 -39.14
C GLY A 4 -15.69 0.70 -40.41
N LEU A 5 -16.41 0.60 -41.52
CA LEU A 5 -15.96 1.05 -42.84
C LEU A 5 -16.86 2.19 -43.32
N SER A 6 -16.30 3.18 -44.02
CA SER A 6 -17.09 4.23 -44.66
C SER A 6 -17.95 3.70 -45.81
N ALA A 7 -17.59 2.55 -46.39
CA ALA A 7 -18.32 1.85 -47.42
C ALA A 7 -18.04 0.34 -47.35
N THR A 8 -19.06 -0.48 -47.62
CA THR A 8 -18.93 -1.95 -47.69
C THR A 8 -18.59 -2.45 -49.10
N SER A 9 -18.61 -1.57 -50.09
CA SER A 9 -18.17 -1.82 -51.47
C SER A 9 -17.57 -0.55 -52.07
N VAL A 10 -16.58 -0.72 -52.97
CA VAL A 10 -15.95 0.37 -53.73
C VAL A 10 -15.77 -0.07 -55.18
N SER A 11 -15.94 0.86 -56.13
CA SER A 11 -15.68 0.61 -57.54
C SER A 11 -14.27 1.10 -57.89
N VAL A 12 -13.45 0.23 -58.46
CA VAL A 12 -12.09 0.54 -58.91
C VAL A 12 -12.09 0.59 -60.45
N PRO A 13 -11.86 1.75 -61.09
CA PRO A 13 -11.72 1.82 -62.54
C PRO A 13 -10.56 0.95 -63.04
N ALA A 14 -10.60 0.52 -64.30
CA ALA A 14 -9.46 -0.17 -64.91
C ALA A 14 -8.20 0.72 -64.81
N ASN A 15 -7.11 0.15 -64.29
CA ASN A 15 -5.86 0.88 -63.97
C ASN A 15 -6.03 2.05 -62.99
N GLY A 16 -7.11 2.06 -62.20
CA GLY A 16 -7.41 3.11 -61.22
C GLY A 16 -7.17 2.68 -59.78
N SER A 17 -7.50 3.58 -58.85
CA SER A 17 -7.49 3.35 -57.40
C SER A 17 -8.82 3.78 -56.80
N ALA A 18 -9.20 3.17 -55.67
CA ALA A 18 -10.31 3.62 -54.84
C ALA A 18 -9.84 3.84 -53.40
N THR A 19 -10.46 4.79 -52.71
CA THR A 19 -10.18 5.12 -51.31
C THR A 19 -11.42 4.82 -50.48
N PHE A 20 -11.21 4.26 -49.29
CA PHE A 20 -12.24 4.11 -48.26
C PHE A 20 -11.61 4.41 -46.91
N VAL A 21 -12.43 4.76 -45.92
CA VAL A 21 -11.98 5.06 -44.56
C VAL A 21 -12.34 3.91 -43.64
N VAL A 22 -11.39 3.60 -42.76
CA VAL A 22 -11.51 2.57 -41.73
C VAL A 22 -11.52 3.30 -40.40
N ASN A 23 -12.59 3.15 -39.64
CA ASN A 23 -12.67 3.67 -38.28
C ASN A 23 -12.52 2.51 -37.32
N ALA A 24 -11.56 2.60 -36.40
CA ALA A 24 -11.40 1.67 -35.30
C ALA A 24 -11.42 2.48 -33.99
N THR A 25 -12.29 2.08 -33.06
CA THR A 25 -12.37 2.71 -31.74
C THR A 25 -11.88 1.72 -30.70
N VAL A 26 -10.89 2.17 -29.93
CA VAL A 26 -10.33 1.45 -28.79
C VAL A 26 -10.65 2.27 -27.54
N ASP A 27 -11.18 1.60 -26.53
CA ASP A 27 -11.35 2.19 -25.21
C ASP A 27 -10.03 2.06 -24.44
N GLY A 28 -9.32 3.18 -24.31
CA GLY A 28 -8.03 3.23 -23.62
C GLY A 28 -8.14 2.88 -22.14
N ASP A 29 -9.31 3.09 -21.52
CA ASP A 29 -9.52 2.81 -20.09
C ASP A 29 -9.56 1.30 -19.80
N LEU A 30 -9.82 0.48 -20.84
CA LEU A 30 -9.76 -0.97 -20.76
C LEU A 30 -8.35 -1.54 -21.03
N ILE A 31 -7.43 -0.72 -21.56
CA ILE A 31 -6.04 -1.11 -21.81
C ILE A 31 -5.17 -0.56 -20.66
N ARG A 32 -5.21 -1.28 -19.54
CA ARG A 32 -4.50 -0.90 -18.29
C ARG A 32 -3.01 -1.24 -18.29
N SER A 33 -2.63 -2.22 -19.10
CA SER A 33 -1.27 -2.71 -19.22
C SER A 33 -0.91 -2.77 -20.70
N THR A 34 0.31 -2.37 -21.03
CA THR A 34 0.88 -2.61 -22.37
C THR A 34 1.41 -4.03 -22.52
N LEU A 35 1.33 -4.85 -21.46
CA LEU A 35 1.72 -6.25 -21.41
C LEU A 35 0.49 -7.13 -21.14
N ALA A 36 0.31 -8.19 -21.93
CA ALA A 36 -0.64 -9.26 -21.69
C ALA A 36 0.09 -10.50 -21.15
N THR A 37 -0.53 -11.13 -20.17
CA THR A 37 -0.10 -12.43 -19.66
C THR A 37 -0.85 -13.52 -20.40
N LYS A 38 -0.12 -14.42 -21.06
CA LYS A 38 -0.66 -15.56 -21.79
C LYS A 38 -0.11 -16.86 -21.20
N THR A 39 -0.99 -17.80 -20.92
CA THR A 39 -0.60 -19.15 -20.54
C THR A 39 -0.47 -20.02 -21.79
N VAL A 40 0.71 -20.58 -22.02
CA VAL A 40 0.98 -21.54 -23.11
C VAL A 40 1.44 -22.85 -22.46
N GLY A 41 0.54 -23.84 -22.40
CA GLY A 41 0.77 -25.06 -21.61
C GLY A 41 0.87 -24.73 -20.11
N ASN A 42 1.98 -25.10 -19.48
CA ASN A 42 2.26 -24.81 -18.06
C ASN A 42 3.14 -23.55 -17.87
N GLN A 43 3.39 -22.77 -18.92
CA GLN A 43 4.21 -21.56 -18.85
C GLN A 43 3.36 -20.30 -18.96
N THR A 44 3.70 -19.31 -18.16
CA THR A 44 3.14 -17.96 -18.22
C THR A 44 4.12 -17.06 -18.96
N ILE A 45 3.70 -16.55 -20.10
CA ILE A 45 4.47 -15.63 -20.95
C ILE A 45 3.87 -14.24 -20.80
N VAL A 46 4.70 -13.23 -20.60
CA VAL A 46 4.29 -11.82 -20.58
C VAL A 46 4.80 -11.18 -21.87
N GLU A 47 3.88 -10.71 -22.71
CA GLU A 47 4.22 -10.11 -24.02
C GLU A 47 3.50 -8.76 -24.21
N PRO A 48 4.07 -7.82 -24.98
CA PRO A 48 3.36 -6.59 -25.29
C PRO A 48 2.02 -6.85 -25.98
N ILE A 49 0.97 -6.13 -25.58
CA ILE A 49 -0.33 -6.19 -26.25
C ILE A 49 -0.13 -5.76 -27.70
N GLN A 50 -0.52 -6.63 -28.62
CA GLN A 50 -0.59 -6.32 -30.04
C GLN A 50 -2.02 -6.50 -30.48
N MET A 51 -2.65 -5.40 -30.88
CA MET A 51 -3.95 -5.46 -31.54
C MET A 51 -3.72 -5.58 -33.03
N GLN A 52 -4.21 -6.67 -33.61
CA GLN A 52 -4.22 -6.87 -35.06
C GLN A 52 -5.66 -6.96 -35.53
N TRP A 53 -5.98 -6.18 -36.55
CA TRP A 53 -7.20 -6.36 -37.33
C TRP A 53 -6.85 -6.35 -38.81
N TYR A 54 -7.78 -6.74 -39.65
CA TYR A 54 -7.57 -6.74 -41.09
C TYR A 54 -8.86 -6.44 -41.81
N ILE A 55 -8.71 -5.96 -43.03
CA ILE A 55 -9.81 -5.76 -43.96
C ILE A 55 -9.64 -6.76 -45.08
N THR A 56 -10.73 -7.43 -45.42
CA THR A 56 -10.79 -8.32 -46.56
C THR A 56 -11.57 -7.62 -47.66
N ALA A 57 -10.90 -7.32 -48.77
CA ALA A 57 -11.56 -6.90 -49.99
C ALA A 57 -11.71 -8.12 -50.89
N THR A 58 -12.92 -8.42 -51.33
CA THR A 58 -13.19 -9.52 -52.26
C THR A 58 -13.81 -8.93 -53.51
N ARG A 59 -13.33 -9.33 -54.69
CA ARG A 59 -13.97 -8.94 -55.94
C ARG A 59 -15.42 -9.44 -55.96
N ALA A 60 -16.30 -8.68 -56.60
CA ALA A 60 -17.72 -9.02 -56.66
C ALA A 60 -18.00 -10.37 -57.34
N ASP A 61 -17.10 -10.83 -58.22
CA ASP A 61 -17.14 -12.14 -58.88
C ASP A 61 -16.57 -13.28 -58.02
N GLY A 62 -16.05 -12.99 -56.82
CA GLY A 62 -15.41 -13.94 -55.92
C GLY A 62 -14.03 -14.46 -56.38
N GLY A 63 -13.51 -13.95 -57.50
CA GLY A 63 -12.29 -14.49 -58.13
C GLY A 63 -10.99 -14.13 -57.42
N GLU A 64 -10.96 -13.03 -56.67
CA GLU A 64 -9.77 -12.58 -55.94
C GLU A 64 -10.16 -11.99 -54.58
N SER A 65 -9.28 -12.17 -53.59
CA SER A 65 -9.41 -11.56 -52.27
C SER A 65 -8.06 -10.98 -51.81
N LEU A 66 -8.11 -9.78 -51.27
CA LEU A 66 -6.97 -9.06 -50.71
C LEU A 66 -7.18 -8.86 -49.21
N ARG A 67 -6.20 -9.27 -48.40
CA ARG A 67 -6.18 -9.04 -46.95
C ARG A 67 -5.21 -7.92 -46.62
N MET A 68 -5.73 -6.87 -45.98
CA MET A 68 -4.97 -5.68 -45.59
C MET A 68 -4.89 -5.64 -44.06
N PRO A 69 -3.77 -6.06 -43.44
CA PRO A 69 -3.63 -6.07 -41.99
C PRO A 69 -3.27 -4.67 -41.45
N PHE A 70 -3.77 -4.39 -40.25
CA PHE A 70 -3.47 -3.22 -39.44
C PHE A 70 -2.96 -3.69 -38.08
N TYR A 71 -1.99 -2.97 -37.53
CA TYR A 71 -1.38 -3.27 -36.25
C TYR A 71 -1.39 -2.02 -35.37
N LEU A 72 -1.86 -2.18 -34.14
CA LEU A 72 -1.74 -1.17 -33.09
C LEU A 72 -1.00 -1.80 -31.91
N ARG A 73 0.12 -1.18 -31.55
CA ARG A 73 0.85 -1.46 -30.31
C ARG A 73 0.53 -0.32 -29.35
N PRO A 74 -0.48 -0.46 -28.46
CA PRO A 74 -0.77 0.58 -27.49
C PRO A 74 0.46 0.81 -26.61
N GLY A 75 0.79 2.08 -26.40
CA GLY A 75 1.71 2.52 -25.35
C GLY A 75 0.94 2.93 -24.10
N ASN A 76 1.66 3.14 -22.99
CA ASN A 76 1.06 3.83 -21.86
C ASN A 76 0.66 5.24 -22.33
N THR A 77 -0.54 5.69 -21.96
CA THR A 77 -0.93 7.06 -22.24
C THR A 77 -0.01 8.03 -21.50
N LEU A 78 0.28 9.17 -22.11
CA LEU A 78 1.10 10.22 -21.52
C LEU A 78 0.19 11.21 -20.75
N PRO A 79 0.71 11.94 -19.76
CA PRO A 79 -0.07 13.00 -19.12
C PRO A 79 -0.49 14.05 -20.15
N ALA A 80 -1.75 14.49 -20.11
CA ALA A 80 -2.24 15.57 -20.99
C ALA A 80 -1.53 16.91 -20.73
N THR A 81 -0.99 17.08 -19.52
CA THR A 81 -0.17 18.24 -19.14
C THR A 81 1.04 17.75 -18.37
N PRO A 82 2.13 17.39 -19.08
CA PRO A 82 3.37 16.96 -18.44
C PRO A 82 3.99 18.06 -17.60
N ILE A 83 4.62 17.68 -16.49
CA ILE A 83 5.52 18.58 -15.76
C ILE A 83 6.84 18.63 -16.54
N VAL A 84 7.28 19.85 -16.87
CA VAL A 84 8.52 20.11 -17.60
C VAL A 84 9.58 20.61 -16.63
N THR A 85 10.64 19.82 -16.44
CA THR A 85 11.80 20.25 -15.65
C THR A 85 12.95 20.62 -16.60
N PRO A 86 13.30 21.90 -16.74
CA PRO A 86 14.39 22.31 -17.62
C PRO A 86 15.74 21.92 -17.01
N GLN A 87 16.71 21.68 -17.89
CA GLN A 87 18.11 21.44 -17.56
C GLN A 87 18.98 22.33 -18.45
N THR A 88 20.01 22.93 -17.87
CA THR A 88 21.05 23.63 -18.62
C THR A 88 22.39 23.21 -18.06
N LEU A 89 23.20 22.60 -18.91
CA LEU A 89 24.52 22.09 -18.58
C LEU A 89 25.51 22.64 -19.60
N THR A 90 26.75 22.88 -19.19
CA THR A 90 27.78 23.43 -20.05
C THR A 90 29.07 22.66 -19.84
N GLY A 91 29.87 22.54 -20.89
CA GLY A 91 31.17 21.90 -20.79
C GLY A 91 32.06 22.29 -21.96
N ILE A 92 33.16 21.58 -22.08
CA ILE A 92 34.13 21.76 -23.15
C ILE A 92 34.64 20.39 -23.56
N VAL A 93 34.73 20.14 -24.86
CA VAL A 93 35.50 19.02 -25.40
C VAL A 93 36.82 19.58 -25.92
N PRO A 94 37.96 19.32 -25.24
CA PRO A 94 39.25 19.91 -25.62
C PRO A 94 39.73 19.53 -27.02
N VAL A 95 39.45 18.31 -27.48
CA VAL A 95 40.00 17.77 -28.74
C VAL A 95 38.99 16.85 -29.41
N GLY A 96 38.76 16.98 -30.73
CA GLY A 96 38.02 15.98 -31.50
C GLY A 96 38.85 14.74 -31.84
N ASP A 97 38.24 13.56 -31.83
CA ASP A 97 38.90 12.28 -32.15
C ASP A 97 38.19 11.47 -33.24
N ALA A 98 37.47 12.14 -34.14
CA ALA A 98 36.64 11.52 -35.18
C ALA A 98 35.55 10.59 -34.62
N GLY A 99 34.99 10.94 -33.45
CA GLY A 99 33.86 10.24 -32.84
C GLY A 99 34.23 8.98 -32.06
N ASN A 100 35.53 8.72 -31.83
CA ASN A 100 36.00 7.47 -31.23
C ASN A 100 35.82 7.42 -29.70
N SER A 101 35.59 8.55 -29.04
CA SER A 101 35.38 8.62 -27.57
C SER A 101 36.52 7.93 -26.78
N LEU A 102 37.78 8.16 -27.16
CA LEU A 102 38.94 7.45 -26.62
C LEU A 102 39.32 7.83 -25.18
N VAL A 103 39.14 9.09 -24.76
CA VAL A 103 39.58 9.59 -23.44
C VAL A 103 38.56 10.58 -22.87
N GLU A 104 37.99 10.24 -21.70
CA GLU A 104 37.06 11.09 -20.96
C GLU A 104 37.69 12.42 -20.55
N GLY A 105 36.93 13.51 -20.67
CA GLY A 105 37.37 14.87 -20.39
C GLY A 105 38.34 15.46 -21.43
N VAL A 106 38.66 14.70 -22.49
CA VAL A 106 39.56 15.14 -23.56
C VAL A 106 38.87 15.03 -24.92
N THR A 107 38.43 13.83 -25.29
CA THR A 107 37.81 13.57 -26.60
C THR A 107 36.30 13.37 -26.54
N TYR A 108 35.79 13.14 -25.33
CA TYR A 108 34.38 13.25 -25.00
C TYR A 108 34.22 13.79 -23.58
N ASP A 109 33.05 14.32 -23.28
CA ASP A 109 32.67 14.81 -21.95
C ASP A 109 31.35 14.17 -21.52
N ASP A 110 31.35 13.57 -20.32
CA ASP A 110 30.20 12.88 -19.74
C ASP A 110 29.59 13.74 -18.64
N VAL A 111 28.35 14.16 -18.85
CA VAL A 111 27.60 14.99 -17.91
C VAL A 111 26.45 14.19 -17.31
N ALA A 112 26.65 13.72 -16.09
CA ALA A 112 25.66 12.96 -15.34
C ALA A 112 24.52 13.85 -14.82
N PHE A 113 23.29 13.33 -14.86
CA PHE A 113 22.11 13.97 -14.27
C PHE A 113 21.13 12.93 -13.73
N ASN A 114 20.33 13.33 -12.73
CA ASN A 114 19.38 12.43 -12.09
C ASN A 114 18.00 12.53 -12.72
N VAL A 115 17.40 11.37 -12.95
CA VAL A 115 16.03 11.20 -13.45
C VAL A 115 15.19 10.58 -12.34
N ALA A 116 14.15 11.30 -11.92
CA ALA A 116 13.28 10.90 -10.81
C ALA A 116 12.27 9.81 -11.24
N PRO A 117 11.71 9.05 -10.28
CA PRO A 117 10.56 8.18 -10.56
C PRO A 117 9.41 8.98 -11.17
N GLY A 118 8.79 8.46 -12.23
CA GLY A 118 7.67 9.11 -12.93
C GLY A 118 8.07 10.07 -14.07
N THR A 119 9.36 10.30 -14.30
CA THR A 119 9.83 10.84 -15.58
C THR A 119 9.63 9.79 -16.66
N PHE A 120 9.03 10.18 -17.79
CA PHE A 120 8.72 9.26 -18.89
C PHE A 120 9.49 9.64 -20.17
N ARG A 121 10.06 10.85 -20.27
CA ARG A 121 10.81 11.28 -21.45
C ARG A 121 11.90 12.28 -21.11
N ILE A 122 13.02 12.14 -21.81
CA ILE A 122 14.14 13.07 -21.86
C ILE A 122 14.17 13.68 -23.26
N SER A 123 14.34 14.98 -23.36
CA SER A 123 14.60 15.68 -24.62
C SER A 123 15.72 16.66 -24.41
N ALA A 124 16.72 16.66 -25.29
CA ALA A 124 17.86 17.55 -25.16
C ALA A 124 18.36 18.05 -26.52
N ARG A 125 18.93 19.24 -26.48
CA ARG A 125 19.60 19.92 -27.57
C ARG A 125 21.01 20.28 -27.11
N LEU A 126 22.00 19.98 -27.93
CA LEU A 126 23.38 20.41 -27.76
C LEU A 126 23.65 21.55 -28.74
N ASP A 127 24.01 22.70 -28.20
CA ASP A 127 24.50 23.84 -28.93
C ASP A 127 26.00 24.00 -28.65
N TYR A 128 26.82 24.24 -29.67
CA TYR A 128 28.24 24.50 -29.52
C TYR A 128 28.63 25.70 -30.37
N THR A 129 29.51 26.55 -29.84
CA THR A 129 29.92 27.78 -30.52
C THR A 129 31.25 27.56 -31.22
N GLY A 130 31.20 27.30 -32.53
CA GLY A 130 32.36 27.21 -33.41
C GLY A 130 31.95 27.31 -34.86
N GLN A 131 32.64 28.15 -35.63
CA GLN A 131 32.37 28.37 -37.06
C GLN A 131 32.59 27.08 -37.85
N GLU A 132 31.56 26.58 -38.58
CA GLU A 132 31.46 25.59 -39.69
C GLU A 132 32.44 24.38 -39.76
N ALA A 133 33.40 24.23 -38.85
CA ALA A 133 34.53 23.31 -38.88
C ALA A 133 34.71 22.59 -37.53
N GLN A 134 33.88 22.89 -36.52
CA GLN A 134 33.74 22.08 -35.31
C GLN A 134 32.53 21.16 -35.49
N ASP A 135 32.71 19.90 -35.17
CA ASP A 135 31.67 18.87 -35.28
C ASP A 135 31.67 18.06 -33.98
N MET A 136 30.48 17.84 -33.42
CA MET A 136 30.28 17.11 -32.17
C MET A 136 29.09 16.18 -32.30
N ASP A 137 29.25 14.96 -31.81
CA ASP A 137 28.15 14.02 -31.66
C ASP A 137 27.57 14.10 -30.25
N PHE A 138 26.28 13.77 -30.13
CA PHE A 138 25.55 13.82 -28.87
C PHE A 138 24.89 12.49 -28.57
N GLN A 139 25.20 11.90 -27.42
CA GLN A 139 24.67 10.62 -26.99
C GLN A 139 23.98 10.75 -25.63
N LEU A 140 22.96 9.91 -25.42
CA LEU A 140 22.29 9.74 -24.13
C LEU A 140 22.49 8.29 -23.69
N LEU A 141 23.08 8.12 -22.51
CA LEU A 141 23.32 6.84 -21.88
C LEU A 141 22.35 6.63 -20.71
N ASP A 142 21.88 5.40 -20.57
CA ASP A 142 21.06 4.96 -19.44
C ASP A 142 21.90 4.68 -18.18
N PRO A 143 21.28 4.37 -17.03
CA PRO A 143 22.01 4.04 -15.79
C PRO A 143 22.92 2.80 -15.87
N ALA A 144 22.76 1.95 -16.89
CA ALA A 144 23.65 0.82 -17.14
C ALA A 144 24.81 1.18 -18.10
N GLY A 145 24.92 2.47 -18.48
CA GLY A 145 25.92 2.97 -19.41
C GLY A 145 25.65 2.62 -20.88
N GLN A 146 24.43 2.19 -21.23
CA GLN A 146 24.07 1.86 -22.60
C GLN A 146 23.56 3.09 -23.34
N VAL A 147 24.01 3.30 -24.58
CA VAL A 147 23.51 4.38 -25.43
C VAL A 147 22.07 4.07 -25.85
N ILE A 148 21.13 4.94 -25.49
CA ILE A 148 19.69 4.81 -25.77
C ILE A 148 19.17 5.84 -26.77
N ALA A 149 19.94 6.90 -27.03
CA ALA A 149 19.72 7.82 -28.14
C ALA A 149 21.04 8.46 -28.55
N SER A 150 21.16 8.82 -29.83
CA SER A 150 22.32 9.55 -30.36
C SER A 150 21.94 10.47 -31.51
N SER A 151 22.80 11.44 -31.77
CA SER A 151 22.75 12.40 -32.86
C SER A 151 24.19 12.66 -33.31
N GLY A 152 24.38 12.85 -34.61
CA GLY A 152 25.69 13.16 -35.20
C GLY A 152 25.48 13.86 -36.54
N VAL A 153 24.69 14.94 -36.52
CA VAL A 153 24.41 15.73 -37.71
C VAL A 153 25.55 16.70 -37.98
N LEU A 154 25.99 16.76 -39.24
CA LEU A 154 27.08 17.66 -39.61
C LEU A 154 26.70 19.13 -39.34
N GLY A 155 27.45 19.80 -38.47
CA GLY A 155 27.39 21.25 -38.27
C GLY A 155 26.38 21.76 -37.23
N GLY A 156 25.75 20.87 -36.45
CA GLY A 156 24.94 21.21 -35.29
C GLY A 156 23.68 22.06 -35.59
N PRO A 157 22.81 22.30 -34.59
CA PRO A 157 22.82 21.72 -33.25
C PRO A 157 22.45 20.23 -33.26
N GLU A 158 22.97 19.47 -32.30
CA GLU A 158 22.53 18.08 -32.11
C GLU A 158 21.25 18.04 -31.28
N GLN A 159 20.37 17.09 -31.58
CA GLN A 159 19.15 16.86 -30.82
C GLN A 159 18.92 15.38 -30.57
N LEU A 160 18.47 15.05 -29.37
CA LEU A 160 18.05 13.72 -29.01
C LEU A 160 16.79 13.73 -28.13
N SER A 161 16.05 12.63 -28.19
CA SER A 161 14.89 12.39 -27.35
C SER A 161 14.77 10.89 -27.09
N ALA A 162 14.51 10.52 -25.84
CA ALA A 162 14.33 9.12 -25.46
C ALA A 162 13.22 8.96 -24.41
N ASN A 163 12.52 7.83 -24.46
CA ASN A 163 11.61 7.43 -23.40
C ASN A 163 12.41 6.90 -22.22
N VAL A 164 11.94 7.19 -21.00
CA VAL A 164 12.55 6.73 -19.75
C VAL A 164 11.84 5.45 -19.31
N THR A 165 12.62 4.40 -19.06
CA THR A 165 12.14 3.09 -18.62
C THR A 165 12.40 2.82 -17.14
N GLN A 166 13.33 3.54 -16.53
CA GLN A 166 13.69 3.42 -15.12
C GLN A 166 14.24 4.75 -14.56
N PRO A 167 14.04 5.05 -13.27
CA PRO A 167 14.72 6.17 -12.63
C PRO A 167 16.21 5.86 -12.44
N GLY A 168 17.02 6.89 -12.23
CA GLY A 168 18.45 6.73 -11.94
C GLY A 168 19.30 7.86 -12.51
N THR A 169 20.61 7.64 -12.51
CA THR A 169 21.57 8.58 -13.09
C THR A 169 21.75 8.27 -14.57
N TYR A 170 21.37 9.21 -15.41
CA TYR A 170 21.59 9.18 -16.86
C TYR A 170 22.80 10.05 -17.19
N THR A 171 23.40 9.82 -18.36
CA THR A 171 24.57 10.58 -18.81
C THR A 171 24.34 11.14 -20.18
N TYR A 172 24.51 12.45 -20.32
CA TYR A 172 24.72 13.08 -21.61
C TYR A 172 26.19 12.95 -21.97
N ARG A 173 26.50 12.33 -23.10
CA ARG A 173 27.87 12.24 -23.62
C ARG A 173 28.00 13.13 -24.83
N VAL A 174 28.93 14.07 -24.78
CA VAL A 174 29.28 14.96 -25.89
C VAL A 174 30.62 14.49 -26.44
N VAL A 175 30.64 14.07 -27.71
CA VAL A 175 31.84 13.50 -28.34
C VAL A 175 32.39 14.48 -29.36
N GLY A 176 33.67 14.79 -29.30
CA GLY A 176 34.31 15.64 -30.29
C GLY A 176 34.60 14.85 -31.58
N PHE A 177 34.04 15.30 -32.70
CA PHE A 177 34.31 14.69 -34.00
C PHE A 177 35.48 15.39 -34.71
N VAL A 178 35.46 16.73 -34.83
CA VAL A 178 36.50 17.50 -35.55
C VAL A 178 36.95 18.76 -34.79
N ASN A 179 38.27 19.00 -34.78
CA ASN A 179 38.99 20.19 -34.28
C ASN A 179 38.92 20.47 -32.75
N GLY A 180 39.84 21.34 -32.30
CA GLY A 180 40.14 21.64 -30.89
C GLY A 180 39.10 22.52 -30.16
N PRO A 181 39.43 23.01 -28.95
CA PRO A 181 38.52 23.10 -27.83
C PRO A 181 37.21 23.78 -28.19
N ALA A 182 36.14 23.02 -28.02
CA ALA A 182 34.82 23.44 -28.42
C ALA A 182 33.91 23.49 -27.18
N PRO A 183 33.56 24.70 -26.69
CA PRO A 183 32.63 24.84 -25.60
C PRO A 183 31.21 24.55 -26.10
N TYR A 184 30.42 23.93 -25.23
CA TYR A 184 29.06 23.54 -25.56
C TYR A 184 28.10 23.87 -24.43
N THR A 185 26.82 23.93 -24.79
CA THR A 185 25.67 24.07 -23.89
C THR A 185 24.64 23.01 -24.25
N ILE A 186 24.27 22.19 -23.27
CA ILE A 186 23.15 21.27 -23.37
C ILE A 186 21.94 21.95 -22.75
N THR A 187 20.88 22.13 -23.54
CA THR A 187 19.56 22.52 -23.07
C THR A 187 18.65 21.31 -23.11
N GLY A 188 18.29 20.80 -21.93
CA GLY A 188 17.46 19.62 -21.74
C GLY A 188 16.11 19.93 -21.11
N THR A 189 15.17 19.02 -21.28
CA THR A 189 13.92 18.96 -20.52
C THR A 189 13.63 17.52 -20.11
N LEU A 190 13.26 17.34 -18.85
CA LEU A 190 12.69 16.10 -18.34
C LEU A 190 11.17 16.27 -18.27
N LEU A 191 10.44 15.35 -18.89
CA LEU A 191 8.99 15.32 -18.85
C LEU A 191 8.54 14.24 -17.86
N SER A 192 7.79 14.65 -16.85
CA SER A 192 7.23 13.75 -15.84
C SER A 192 5.72 13.88 -15.71
N GLY A 193 5.10 12.82 -15.23
CA GLY A 193 3.72 12.90 -14.77
C GLY A 193 3.57 13.72 -13.49
N PRO A 194 2.33 14.03 -13.09
CA PRO A 194 2.04 14.55 -11.76
C PRO A 194 2.60 13.64 -10.65
N PRO A 195 2.96 14.20 -9.49
CA PRO A 195 3.43 13.41 -8.36
C PRO A 195 2.37 12.39 -7.92
N PRO A 196 2.78 11.23 -7.37
CA PRO A 196 1.85 10.25 -6.86
C PRO A 196 1.19 10.74 -5.55
N PRO A 197 0.00 10.23 -5.19
CA PRO A 197 -0.56 10.42 -3.85
C PRO A 197 0.38 9.88 -2.77
N THR A 198 0.20 10.32 -1.52
CA THR A 198 0.98 9.80 -0.38
C THR A 198 0.08 8.99 0.55
N VAL A 199 0.36 7.70 0.72
CA VAL A 199 -0.40 6.82 1.62
C VAL A 199 0.05 7.05 3.06
N GLN A 200 -0.93 7.28 3.94
CA GLN A 200 -0.71 7.49 5.36
C GLN A 200 -0.46 6.17 6.08
N ALA A 201 0.18 6.22 7.25
CA ALA A 201 0.39 5.03 8.07
C ALA A 201 -0.95 4.35 8.40
N ILE A 202 -1.05 3.05 8.12
CA ILE A 202 -2.23 2.26 8.48
C ILE A 202 -2.11 1.93 9.97
N THR A 203 -3.11 2.32 10.76
CA THR A 203 -3.13 2.05 12.20
C THR A 203 -3.91 0.75 12.44
N GLY A 204 -3.26 -0.24 13.04
CA GLY A 204 -3.94 -1.45 13.52
C GLY A 204 -4.46 -1.28 14.96
N GLU A 205 -5.14 -2.29 15.50
CA GLU A 205 -5.53 -2.29 16.92
C GLU A 205 -4.34 -2.44 17.88
N PHE A 206 -3.20 -2.92 17.38
CA PHE A 206 -2.03 -3.22 18.18
C PHE A 206 -0.72 -2.92 17.46
N VAL A 207 0.32 -2.64 18.23
CA VAL A 207 1.70 -2.53 17.73
C VAL A 207 2.52 -3.60 18.43
N ASP A 208 3.09 -4.53 17.66
CA ASP A 208 3.88 -5.62 18.23
C ASP A 208 5.27 -5.14 18.72
N ALA A 209 6.00 -6.04 19.39
CA ALA A 209 7.35 -5.75 19.89
C ALA A 209 8.35 -5.33 18.79
N GLY A 210 8.08 -5.66 17.52
CA GLY A 210 8.87 -5.23 16.36
C GLY A 210 8.43 -3.89 15.77
N GLY A 211 7.46 -3.20 16.37
CA GLY A 211 6.91 -1.93 15.88
C GLY A 211 5.94 -2.09 14.71
N ARG A 212 5.49 -3.30 14.38
CA ARG A 212 4.56 -3.54 13.28
C ARG A 212 3.13 -3.31 13.75
N GLN A 213 2.35 -2.64 12.90
CA GLN A 213 0.92 -2.47 13.08
C GLN A 213 0.22 -3.81 12.82
N VAL A 214 -0.63 -4.24 13.75
CA VAL A 214 -1.35 -5.51 13.70
C VAL A 214 -2.85 -5.25 13.76
N ASP A 215 -3.56 -5.83 12.81
CA ASP A 215 -5.02 -5.79 12.69
C ASP A 215 -5.62 -7.16 13.03
N PHE A 216 -6.63 -7.20 13.90
CA PHE A 216 -7.14 -8.45 14.47
C PHE A 216 -8.44 -8.98 13.88
N ASP A 217 -9.12 -8.21 13.04
CA ASP A 217 -10.42 -8.62 12.49
C ASP A 217 -10.47 -8.61 10.95
N GLY A 218 -9.47 -8.01 10.30
CA GLY A 218 -9.35 -7.82 8.86
C GLY A 218 -10.02 -6.53 8.37
N ASN A 219 -10.39 -5.60 9.24
CA ASN A 219 -11.21 -4.43 8.93
C ASN A 219 -10.50 -3.12 9.29
N PHE A 220 -9.83 -2.52 8.32
CA PHE A 220 -9.14 -1.24 8.48
C PHE A 220 -9.36 -0.35 7.26
N ALA A 221 -8.96 0.92 7.38
CA ALA A 221 -9.01 1.86 6.27
C ALA A 221 -7.60 2.18 5.76
N VAL A 222 -7.44 2.24 4.44
CA VAL A 222 -6.24 2.81 3.80
C VAL A 222 -6.58 4.25 3.43
N SER A 223 -5.82 5.21 3.97
CA SER A 223 -6.01 6.63 3.69
C SER A 223 -4.78 7.23 2.99
N TRP A 224 -5.01 8.29 2.21
CA TRP A 224 -3.97 8.95 1.43
C TRP A 224 -4.20 10.45 1.29
N GLN A 225 -3.11 11.17 1.04
CA GLN A 225 -3.10 12.58 0.70
C GLN A 225 -3.05 12.73 -0.84
N PRO A 226 -4.05 13.36 -1.47
CA PRO A 226 -4.05 13.64 -2.91
C PRO A 226 -3.22 14.89 -3.25
N ASN A 227 -2.87 15.05 -4.54
CA ASN A 227 -2.17 16.22 -5.07
C ASN A 227 -3.11 17.24 -5.75
N GLY A 228 -4.38 16.88 -5.96
CA GLY A 228 -5.44 17.76 -6.46
C GLY A 228 -5.67 17.71 -7.97
N THR A 229 -4.82 17.02 -8.73
CA THR A 229 -5.00 16.82 -10.18
C THR A 229 -5.66 15.49 -10.52
N GLU A 230 -5.82 14.61 -9.54
CA GLU A 230 -6.37 13.28 -9.71
C GLU A 230 -7.90 13.30 -9.93
N GLN A 231 -8.34 12.61 -10.97
CA GLN A 231 -9.75 12.38 -11.27
C GLN A 231 -10.28 11.09 -10.64
N ARG A 232 -9.37 10.14 -10.34
CA ARG A 232 -9.65 8.87 -9.64
C ARG A 232 -8.42 8.40 -8.88
N PHE A 233 -8.62 7.44 -7.98
CA PHE A 233 -7.54 6.73 -7.30
C PHE A 233 -7.70 5.22 -7.48
N GLU A 234 -6.57 4.55 -7.68
CA GLU A 234 -6.44 3.10 -7.66
C GLU A 234 -5.68 2.67 -6.39
N ILE A 235 -6.28 1.77 -5.63
CA ILE A 235 -5.69 1.21 -4.42
C ILE A 235 -5.19 -0.18 -4.79
N GLU A 236 -3.90 -0.41 -4.62
CA GLU A 236 -3.23 -1.67 -4.92
C GLU A 236 -2.79 -2.37 -3.63
N ARG A 237 -2.90 -3.70 -3.60
CA ARG A 237 -2.45 -4.57 -2.51
C ARG A 237 -1.40 -5.57 -3.01
N SER A 238 -0.37 -5.78 -2.21
CA SER A 238 0.57 -6.90 -2.33
C SER A 238 0.51 -7.77 -1.07
N THR A 239 0.62 -9.08 -1.26
CA THR A 239 0.72 -10.08 -0.17
C THR A 239 2.03 -10.88 -0.24
N ASP A 240 2.98 -10.42 -1.06
CA ASP A 240 4.21 -11.12 -1.42
C ASP A 240 5.43 -10.18 -1.39
N ASN A 241 5.46 -9.29 -0.40
CA ASN A 241 6.53 -8.31 -0.20
C ASN A 241 6.80 -7.42 -1.42
N SER A 242 5.74 -6.84 -1.99
CA SER A 242 5.78 -5.90 -3.12
C SER A 242 6.23 -6.51 -4.44
N ALA A 243 6.34 -7.84 -4.56
CA ALA A 243 6.70 -8.51 -5.80
C ALA A 243 5.57 -8.43 -6.83
N THR A 244 4.31 -8.61 -6.40
CA THR A 244 3.12 -8.45 -7.25
C THR A 244 2.09 -7.55 -6.59
N TRP A 245 1.33 -6.85 -7.44
CA TRP A 245 0.33 -5.86 -7.01
C TRP A 245 -0.99 -6.12 -7.70
N GLN A 246 -2.07 -6.18 -6.92
CA GLN A 246 -3.43 -6.35 -7.41
C GLN A 246 -4.26 -5.11 -7.07
N VAL A 247 -5.09 -4.63 -7.99
CA VAL A 247 -6.02 -3.53 -7.70
C VAL A 247 -7.16 -4.06 -6.83
N VAL A 248 -7.30 -3.51 -5.62
CA VAL A 248 -8.34 -3.89 -4.65
C VAL A 248 -9.45 -2.85 -4.55
N GLY A 249 -9.25 -1.66 -5.13
CA GLY A 249 -10.27 -0.61 -5.14
C GLY A 249 -10.01 0.45 -6.20
N ASN A 250 -11.10 1.01 -6.71
CA ASN A 250 -11.10 2.20 -7.56
C ASN A 250 -12.09 3.19 -6.95
N VAL A 251 -11.66 4.43 -6.71
CA VAL A 251 -12.53 5.47 -6.14
C VAL A 251 -12.44 6.75 -6.94
N ALA A 252 -13.51 7.56 -6.88
CA ALA A 252 -13.58 8.84 -7.59
C ALA A 252 -12.65 9.90 -6.98
N ALA A 253 -12.48 11.02 -7.69
CA ALA A 253 -11.83 12.23 -7.17
C ALA A 253 -12.45 12.66 -5.84
N GLY A 254 -11.63 13.26 -4.97
CA GLY A 254 -12.05 13.76 -3.66
C GLY A 254 -12.15 12.70 -2.56
N THR A 255 -12.17 11.42 -2.90
CA THR A 255 -12.04 10.34 -1.91
C THR A 255 -10.58 10.22 -1.44
N THR A 256 -10.38 10.18 -0.12
CA THR A 256 -9.06 10.11 0.51
C THR A 256 -8.87 8.89 1.41
N SER A 257 -9.84 7.97 1.41
CA SER A 257 -9.81 6.74 2.20
C SER A 257 -10.66 5.64 1.57
N LEU A 258 -10.21 4.40 1.72
CA LEU A 258 -10.96 3.19 1.36
C LEU A 258 -11.01 2.25 2.57
N ALA A 259 -12.22 1.95 3.04
CA ALA A 259 -12.44 0.91 4.05
C ALA A 259 -12.30 -0.47 3.38
N LEU A 260 -11.41 -1.28 3.92
CA LEU A 260 -11.22 -2.67 3.56
C LEU A 260 -11.83 -3.54 4.65
N THR A 261 -12.52 -4.59 4.25
CA THR A 261 -13.11 -5.55 5.19
C THR A 261 -12.64 -6.95 4.87
N ASN A 262 -12.70 -7.83 5.87
CA ASN A 262 -12.39 -9.25 5.76
C ASN A 262 -11.06 -9.52 5.04
N GLN A 263 -10.02 -8.72 5.32
CA GLN A 263 -8.70 -8.96 4.76
C GLN A 263 -8.14 -10.30 5.27
N PRO A 264 -7.42 -11.05 4.41
CA PRO A 264 -6.87 -12.35 4.78
C PRO A 264 -5.71 -12.20 5.77
N ASN A 265 -5.45 -13.25 6.56
CA ASN A 265 -4.28 -13.30 7.44
C ASN A 265 -2.97 -13.18 6.67
N GLY A 266 -2.00 -12.51 7.29
CA GLY A 266 -0.67 -12.28 6.76
C GLY A 266 -0.33 -10.80 6.62
N THR A 267 0.90 -10.51 6.21
CA THR A 267 1.33 -9.15 5.92
C THR A 267 0.77 -8.71 4.58
N SER A 268 0.00 -7.63 4.60
CA SER A 268 -0.47 -6.94 3.40
C SER A 268 0.23 -5.61 3.26
N GLN A 269 0.60 -5.26 2.03
CA GLN A 269 1.21 -3.98 1.68
C GLN A 269 0.30 -3.23 0.72
N PHE A 270 0.16 -1.93 0.91
CA PHE A 270 -0.74 -1.08 0.16
C PHE A 270 0.01 0.10 -0.44
N ARG A 271 -0.39 0.48 -1.65
CA ARG A 271 0.00 1.72 -2.30
C ARG A 271 -1.17 2.25 -3.12
N VAL A 272 -1.11 3.53 -3.45
CA VAL A 272 -2.16 4.22 -4.20
C VAL A 272 -1.56 4.87 -5.44
N ARG A 273 -2.32 4.87 -6.53
CA ARG A 273 -2.02 5.60 -7.76
C ARG A 273 -3.12 6.61 -8.03
N GLY A 274 -2.72 7.82 -8.38
CA GLY A 274 -3.61 8.83 -8.95
C GLY A 274 -3.81 8.59 -10.44
N LEU A 275 -5.04 8.76 -10.92
CA LEU A 275 -5.38 8.78 -12.33
C LEU A 275 -5.71 10.22 -12.72
N THR A 276 -4.94 10.78 -13.65
CA THR A 276 -5.10 12.16 -14.13
C THR A 276 -5.46 12.15 -15.62
N PRO A 277 -5.89 13.28 -16.21
CA PRO A 277 -6.10 13.35 -17.65
C PRO A 277 -4.85 12.92 -18.44
N GLY A 278 -5.01 11.93 -19.31
CA GLY A 278 -3.99 11.51 -20.27
C GLY A 278 -4.28 12.06 -21.67
N GLU A 279 -3.31 11.97 -22.58
CA GLU A 279 -3.52 12.26 -24.01
C GLU A 279 -4.58 11.33 -24.61
N ILE A 280 -4.65 10.09 -24.10
CA ILE A 280 -5.68 9.10 -24.40
C ILE A 280 -6.18 8.53 -23.06
N GLY A 281 -7.44 8.80 -22.67
CA GLY A 281 -8.00 8.29 -21.41
C GLY A 281 -7.31 8.86 -20.16
N PHE A 282 -6.95 7.99 -19.20
CA PHE A 282 -6.29 8.37 -17.95
C PHE A 282 -4.80 8.04 -17.91
N TYR A 283 -3.97 9.04 -17.62
CA TYR A 283 -2.59 8.81 -17.17
C TYR A 283 -2.58 8.26 -15.75
N VAL A 284 -1.92 7.11 -15.57
CA VAL A 284 -1.70 6.51 -14.26
C VAL A 284 -0.36 7.01 -13.73
N THR A 285 -0.40 7.71 -12.59
CA THR A 285 0.82 8.20 -11.92
C THR A 285 1.74 7.07 -11.47
N ALA A 286 2.97 7.42 -11.12
CA ALA A 286 3.86 6.53 -10.37
C ALA A 286 3.14 5.98 -9.12
N PRO A 287 3.54 4.83 -8.56
CA PRO A 287 2.99 4.38 -7.30
C PRO A 287 3.40 5.31 -6.15
N SER A 288 2.52 5.46 -5.15
CA SER A 288 2.85 6.09 -3.87
C SER A 288 3.94 5.33 -3.10
N ASN A 289 4.32 5.87 -1.94
CA ASN A 289 4.96 5.10 -0.89
C ASN A 289 4.12 3.88 -0.49
N VAL A 290 4.78 2.83 -0.03
CA VAL A 290 4.17 1.58 0.44
C VAL A 290 3.93 1.65 1.94
N GLN A 291 2.75 1.23 2.39
CA GLN A 291 2.41 1.06 3.81
C GLN A 291 2.01 -0.39 4.08
N SER A 292 2.38 -0.91 5.26
CA SER A 292 2.20 -2.32 5.59
C SER A 292 1.36 -2.50 6.85
N ILE A 293 0.58 -3.57 6.90
CA ILE A 293 -0.13 -4.01 8.09
C ILE A 293 -0.11 -5.54 8.17
N LEU A 294 0.03 -6.08 9.37
CA LEU A 294 -0.10 -7.51 9.63
C LEU A 294 -1.55 -7.79 10.02
N VAL A 295 -2.28 -8.54 9.19
CA VAL A 295 -3.59 -9.05 9.58
C VAL A 295 -3.38 -10.39 10.29
N ASP A 296 -3.74 -10.46 11.57
CA ASP A 296 -3.69 -11.66 12.39
C ASP A 296 -5.06 -11.85 13.03
N ARG A 297 -5.98 -12.43 12.27
CA ARG A 297 -7.38 -12.57 12.69
C ARG A 297 -7.50 -13.45 13.92
N ARG A 298 -8.10 -12.88 14.96
CA ARG A 298 -8.27 -13.50 16.26
C ARG A 298 -9.73 -13.43 16.69
N ALA A 299 -10.14 -14.40 17.50
CA ALA A 299 -11.44 -14.39 18.15
C ALA A 299 -11.28 -13.90 19.60
N LEU A 300 -12.05 -12.89 19.98
CA LEU A 300 -12.17 -12.52 21.39
C LEU A 300 -12.96 -13.61 22.12
N VAL A 301 -12.43 -14.10 23.23
CA VAL A 301 -13.01 -15.14 24.06
C VAL A 301 -13.08 -14.68 25.52
N ASP A 302 -14.17 -15.05 26.19
CA ASP A 302 -14.30 -14.93 27.65
C ASP A 302 -13.54 -16.08 28.29
N ILE A 303 -12.52 -15.75 29.08
CA ILE A 303 -11.64 -16.69 29.77
C ILE A 303 -11.80 -16.60 31.29
N THR A 304 -12.88 -15.99 31.78
CA THR A 304 -13.11 -15.73 33.21
C THR A 304 -13.06 -17.00 34.06
N ASN A 305 -13.58 -18.12 33.55
CA ASN A 305 -13.55 -19.42 34.24
C ASN A 305 -12.24 -20.21 34.03
N GLN A 306 -11.33 -19.67 33.22
CA GLN A 306 -10.07 -20.26 32.79
C GLN A 306 -8.85 -19.56 33.40
N VAL A 307 -9.08 -18.53 34.22
CA VAL A 307 -8.00 -17.79 34.89
C VAL A 307 -8.01 -18.01 36.40
N GLY A 308 -6.83 -18.27 36.94
CA GLY A 308 -6.52 -18.14 38.36
C GLY A 308 -6.14 -16.70 38.69
N THR A 309 -6.27 -16.33 39.95
CA THR A 309 -5.94 -14.98 40.41
C THR A 309 -5.05 -15.03 41.64
N ALA A 310 -4.14 -14.07 41.76
CA ALA A 310 -3.33 -13.89 42.95
C ALA A 310 -3.37 -12.43 43.40
N ILE A 311 -3.51 -12.21 44.70
CA ILE A 311 -3.67 -10.89 45.32
C ILE A 311 -2.52 -10.67 46.29
N SER A 312 -1.95 -9.47 46.27
CA SER A 312 -0.87 -9.06 47.16
C SER A 312 -0.95 -7.56 47.46
N ASN A 313 -0.06 -7.05 48.32
CA ASN A 313 0.10 -5.61 48.61
C ASN A 313 -1.21 -4.89 48.95
N VAL A 314 -2.06 -5.55 49.75
CA VAL A 314 -3.35 -4.99 50.19
C VAL A 314 -3.11 -3.89 51.21
N SER A 315 -3.70 -2.71 50.98
CA SER A 315 -3.63 -1.60 51.92
C SER A 315 -4.85 -0.70 51.85
N LEU A 316 -5.19 -0.08 52.98
CA LEU A 316 -6.19 0.97 53.08
C LEU A 316 -5.52 2.21 53.66
N THR A 317 -5.52 3.32 52.92
CA THR A 317 -4.94 4.58 53.40
C THR A 317 -5.70 5.76 52.83
N GLY A 318 -6.19 6.64 53.71
CA GLY A 318 -6.88 7.87 53.32
C GLY A 318 -8.12 7.65 52.44
N GLY A 319 -8.95 6.65 52.77
CA GLY A 319 -10.14 6.31 51.98
C GLY A 319 -9.85 5.66 50.62
N VAL A 320 -8.61 5.23 50.37
CA VAL A 320 -8.25 4.48 49.17
C VAL A 320 -7.85 3.07 49.56
N PHE A 321 -8.65 2.11 49.11
CA PHE A 321 -8.28 0.70 49.16
C PHE A 321 -7.48 0.36 47.91
N GLN A 322 -6.34 -0.32 48.07
CA GLN A 322 -5.58 -0.85 46.94
C GLN A 322 -5.17 -2.29 47.17
N LEU A 323 -4.97 -3.00 46.06
CA LEU A 323 -4.33 -4.30 46.01
C LEU A 323 -3.59 -4.46 44.69
N ASP A 324 -2.62 -5.37 44.67
CA ASP A 324 -1.99 -5.83 43.44
C ASP A 324 -2.63 -7.14 42.99
N PHE A 325 -2.99 -7.19 41.71
CA PHE A 325 -3.69 -8.30 41.10
C PHE A 325 -2.87 -8.93 39.98
N ARG A 326 -2.80 -10.26 39.96
CA ARG A 326 -2.19 -11.06 38.89
C ARG A 326 -3.19 -12.06 38.35
N LEU A 327 -3.07 -12.36 37.06
CA LEU A 327 -3.83 -13.41 36.39
C LEU A 327 -2.91 -14.59 36.11
N THR A 328 -3.41 -15.80 36.25
CA THR A 328 -2.73 -17.04 35.83
C THR A 328 -3.59 -17.76 34.83
N ASN A 329 -3.04 -18.14 33.68
CA ASN A 329 -3.79 -18.91 32.69
C ASN A 329 -3.88 -20.37 33.16
N ASN A 330 -5.04 -20.79 33.64
CA ASN A 330 -5.30 -22.16 34.08
C ASN A 330 -5.87 -23.04 32.94
N SER A 331 -5.99 -22.52 31.73
CA SER A 331 -6.41 -23.28 30.55
C SER A 331 -5.25 -24.03 29.91
N THR A 332 -5.56 -24.89 28.94
CA THR A 332 -4.57 -25.50 28.03
C THR A 332 -4.34 -24.68 26.76
N SER A 333 -5.03 -23.54 26.60
CA SER A 333 -4.96 -22.68 25.42
C SER A 333 -3.96 -21.56 25.63
N THR A 334 -3.25 -21.17 24.57
CA THR A 334 -2.47 -19.93 24.55
C THR A 334 -3.34 -18.80 24.02
N TYR A 335 -3.36 -17.67 24.74
CA TYR A 335 -4.00 -16.44 24.29
C TYR A 335 -2.94 -15.44 23.81
N VAL A 336 -3.32 -14.57 22.90
CA VAL A 336 -2.43 -13.56 22.28
C VAL A 336 -2.73 -12.16 22.84
N PRO A 337 -1.90 -11.13 22.58
CA PRO A 337 -2.06 -9.80 23.18
C PRO A 337 -3.48 -9.22 23.12
N LEU A 338 -3.77 -8.32 24.06
CA LEU A 338 -5.11 -7.84 24.50
C LEU A 338 -5.81 -8.77 25.49
N VAL A 339 -5.07 -9.16 26.53
CA VAL A 339 -5.66 -9.77 27.74
C VAL A 339 -6.16 -8.64 28.64
N ASP A 340 -7.48 -8.55 28.79
CA ASP A 340 -8.15 -7.49 29.53
C ASP A 340 -8.94 -8.05 30.71
N MET A 341 -8.77 -7.42 31.87
CA MET A 341 -9.63 -7.61 33.03
C MET A 341 -10.56 -6.41 33.16
N ASN A 342 -11.86 -6.66 33.15
CA ASN A 342 -12.90 -5.65 33.22
C ASN A 342 -13.66 -5.80 34.53
N ILE A 343 -13.59 -4.81 35.42
CA ILE A 343 -14.50 -4.73 36.56
C ILE A 343 -15.82 -4.16 36.06
N VAL A 344 -16.88 -4.96 36.14
CA VAL A 344 -18.18 -4.68 35.52
C VAL A 344 -19.27 -4.37 36.53
N ARG A 345 -19.02 -4.60 37.82
CA ARG A 345 -19.96 -4.25 38.88
C ARG A 345 -19.23 -4.09 40.20
N ILE A 346 -19.63 -3.07 40.97
CA ILE A 346 -19.22 -2.89 42.36
C ILE A 346 -20.50 -2.81 43.20
N ASN A 347 -20.51 -3.50 44.33
CA ASN A 347 -21.61 -3.47 45.29
C ASN A 347 -21.05 -3.17 46.68
N SER A 348 -21.52 -2.08 47.29
CA SER A 348 -21.13 -1.62 48.62
C SER A 348 -22.37 -1.05 49.33
N ALA A 349 -22.35 -0.91 50.66
CA ALA A 349 -23.55 -0.48 51.39
C ALA A 349 -23.90 0.99 51.11
N SER A 350 -22.91 1.85 50.90
CA SER A 350 -23.12 3.25 50.52
C SER A 350 -23.36 3.46 49.02
N GLY A 351 -22.95 2.51 48.17
CA GLY A 351 -22.95 2.65 46.71
C GLY A 351 -21.91 3.66 46.18
N THR A 352 -20.99 4.14 47.02
CA THR A 352 -19.99 5.16 46.64
C THR A 352 -18.65 4.58 46.20
N VAL A 353 -18.41 3.28 46.40
CA VAL A 353 -17.15 2.64 46.04
C VAL A 353 -16.98 2.58 44.52
N SER A 354 -15.82 3.04 44.03
CA SER A 354 -15.52 3.10 42.60
C SER A 354 -14.03 2.92 42.31
N VAL A 355 -13.70 2.39 41.13
CA VAL A 355 -12.32 2.32 40.64
C VAL A 355 -11.84 3.71 40.23
N ILE A 356 -10.59 4.04 40.58
CA ILE A 356 -10.01 5.36 40.30
C ILE A 356 -8.77 5.34 39.40
N ASN A 357 -8.34 4.18 38.90
CA ASN A 357 -7.11 4.04 38.11
C ASN A 357 -7.22 3.07 36.92
N ALA A 358 -8.41 2.93 36.33
CA ALA A 358 -8.61 2.11 35.15
C ALA A 358 -7.96 2.73 33.90
N ASP A 359 -7.47 1.91 32.97
CA ASP A 359 -6.80 2.35 31.74
C ASP A 359 -7.74 3.10 30.79
N ASN A 360 -9.04 2.83 30.90
CA ASN A 360 -10.10 3.52 30.15
C ASN A 360 -10.79 4.63 30.96
N GLY A 361 -10.32 4.95 32.17
CA GLY A 361 -10.97 5.91 33.08
C GLY A 361 -12.34 5.47 33.63
N GLY A 362 -12.76 4.22 33.38
CA GLY A 362 -14.04 3.70 33.83
C GLY A 362 -14.10 3.48 35.34
N ALA A 363 -15.29 3.61 35.92
CA ALA A 363 -15.52 3.50 37.37
C ALA A 363 -15.80 2.07 37.85
N GLY A 364 -16.15 1.16 36.93
CA GLY A 364 -16.41 -0.26 37.23
C GLY A 364 -17.75 -0.53 37.92
N THR A 365 -18.64 0.47 37.98
CA THR A 365 -19.94 0.35 38.66
C THR A 365 -21.01 -0.36 37.82
N SER A 366 -20.78 -0.54 36.51
CA SER A 366 -21.69 -1.26 35.60
C SER A 366 -20.97 -1.80 34.37
N ALA A 367 -21.58 -2.79 33.70
CA ALA A 367 -21.04 -3.35 32.45
C ALA A 367 -21.03 -2.34 31.29
N ALA A 368 -21.85 -1.28 31.36
CA ALA A 368 -21.84 -0.18 30.40
C ALA A 368 -20.69 0.83 30.66
N ASN A 369 -20.12 0.83 31.86
CA ASN A 369 -18.96 1.65 32.24
C ASN A 369 -17.94 0.80 33.01
N PRO A 370 -17.36 -0.24 32.35
CA PRO A 370 -16.43 -1.13 33.00
C PRO A 370 -15.12 -0.40 33.29
N ALA A 371 -14.47 -0.72 34.41
CA ALA A 371 -13.09 -0.32 34.65
C ALA A 371 -12.16 -1.35 34.03
N ARG A 372 -11.50 -0.99 32.93
CA ARG A 372 -10.60 -1.88 32.16
C ARG A 372 -9.17 -1.79 32.67
N PHE A 373 -8.54 -2.95 32.82
CA PHE A 373 -7.12 -3.10 33.12
C PHE A 373 -6.50 -4.04 32.09
N GLY A 374 -5.59 -3.51 31.26
CA GLY A 374 -4.86 -4.27 30.26
C GLY A 374 -3.64 -4.97 30.84
N TYR A 375 -3.53 -6.27 30.58
CA TYR A 375 -2.42 -7.13 31.02
C TYR A 375 -1.46 -7.48 29.88
N SER A 376 -1.70 -7.05 28.64
CA SER A 376 -0.85 -7.39 27.48
C SER A 376 0.63 -7.04 27.67
N ASN A 377 0.91 -5.90 28.31
CA ASN A 377 2.28 -5.46 28.62
C ASN A 377 2.84 -6.08 29.91
N GLN A 378 2.09 -6.98 30.55
CA GLN A 378 2.45 -7.72 31.75
C GLN A 378 2.66 -9.20 31.44
N LEU A 379 2.64 -9.60 30.17
CA LEU A 379 2.98 -10.93 29.70
C LEU A 379 4.51 -11.06 29.52
N GLY A 380 4.99 -12.28 29.31
CA GLY A 380 6.38 -12.55 28.94
C GLY A 380 6.85 -11.79 27.69
N ALA A 381 8.12 -11.97 27.33
CA ALA A 381 8.73 -11.30 26.16
C ALA A 381 8.05 -11.69 24.82
N GLU A 382 7.43 -12.87 24.79
CA GLU A 382 6.62 -13.41 23.72
C GLU A 382 5.27 -12.69 23.56
N GLN A 383 4.83 -11.93 24.56
CA GLN A 383 3.52 -11.27 24.64
C GLN A 383 2.33 -12.24 24.46
N GLU A 384 2.53 -13.53 24.68
CA GLU A 384 1.48 -14.54 24.70
C GLU A 384 1.12 -14.84 26.16
N PHE A 385 -0.12 -15.22 26.43
CA PHE A 385 -0.57 -15.67 27.74
C PHE A 385 -0.70 -17.19 27.70
N SER A 386 0.42 -17.85 27.92
CA SER A 386 0.61 -19.29 27.75
C SER A 386 0.00 -20.11 28.90
N PRO A 387 -0.32 -21.40 28.69
CA PRO A 387 -0.79 -22.28 29.77
C PRO A 387 0.14 -22.27 30.98
N GLY A 388 -0.41 -22.01 32.17
CA GLY A 388 0.32 -21.93 33.43
C GLY A 388 1.11 -20.63 33.65
N GLU A 389 1.13 -19.71 32.68
CA GLU A 389 1.80 -18.42 32.84
C GLU A 389 1.03 -17.53 33.82
N THR A 390 1.78 -16.76 34.62
CA THR A 390 1.24 -15.72 35.50
C THR A 390 1.70 -14.35 35.01
N THR A 391 0.75 -13.42 34.85
CA THR A 391 1.04 -12.04 34.45
C THR A 391 1.84 -11.28 35.53
N GLY A 392 2.49 -10.20 35.13
CA GLY A 392 2.90 -9.13 36.02
C GLY A 392 1.71 -8.56 36.81
N ALA A 393 2.02 -7.92 37.94
CA ALA A 393 1.02 -7.34 38.83
C ALA A 393 0.47 -6.01 38.27
N ARG A 394 -0.85 -5.83 38.37
CA ARG A 394 -1.53 -4.54 38.19
C ARG A 394 -2.09 -4.08 39.53
N THR A 395 -1.77 -2.85 39.93
CA THR A 395 -2.38 -2.25 41.12
C THR A 395 -3.80 -1.78 40.79
N LEU A 396 -4.79 -2.26 41.54
CA LEU A 396 -6.17 -1.79 41.50
C LEU A 396 -6.41 -0.85 42.66
N ARG A 397 -7.01 0.32 42.40
CA ARG A 397 -7.31 1.32 43.42
C ARG A 397 -8.79 1.65 43.41
N PHE A 398 -9.38 1.64 44.59
CA PHE A 398 -10.78 1.93 44.84
C PHE A 398 -10.89 3.10 45.80
N ARG A 399 -11.77 4.06 45.49
CA ARG A 399 -12.21 5.05 46.46
C ARG A 399 -13.25 4.40 47.37
N ASP A 400 -12.98 4.41 48.66
CA ASP A 400 -13.79 3.84 49.74
C ASP A 400 -13.63 4.72 50.99
N ASP A 401 -14.24 5.90 50.96
CA ASP A 401 -14.13 6.88 52.04
C ASP A 401 -14.80 6.41 53.34
N ALA A 402 -15.75 5.46 53.23
CA ALA A 402 -16.45 4.85 54.35
C ALA A 402 -15.70 3.68 55.00
N ASN A 403 -14.61 3.19 54.36
CA ASN A 403 -13.89 1.99 54.74
C ASN A 403 -14.82 0.76 54.89
N GLU A 404 -15.80 0.65 54.00
CA GLU A 404 -16.87 -0.33 54.09
C GLU A 404 -16.54 -1.65 53.37
N LEU A 405 -17.15 -2.75 53.80
CA LEU A 405 -17.07 -3.99 53.04
C LEU A 405 -17.75 -3.79 51.68
N PHE A 406 -17.07 -4.21 50.61
CA PHE A 406 -17.63 -4.18 49.27
C PHE A 406 -17.26 -5.44 48.49
N THR A 407 -17.99 -5.66 47.41
CA THR A 407 -17.69 -6.70 46.43
C THR A 407 -17.55 -6.07 45.06
N PHE A 408 -16.74 -6.67 44.19
CA PHE A 408 -16.73 -6.34 42.78
C PHE A 408 -16.70 -7.59 41.92
N ASP A 409 -17.42 -7.54 40.80
CA ASP A 409 -17.43 -8.59 39.79
C ASP A 409 -16.53 -8.16 38.63
N MET A 410 -15.69 -9.09 38.17
CA MET A 410 -14.84 -8.88 37.01
C MET A 410 -14.96 -10.01 35.98
N VAL A 411 -14.67 -9.65 34.75
CA VAL A 411 -14.67 -10.52 33.57
C VAL A 411 -13.29 -10.41 32.95
N VAL A 412 -12.71 -11.55 32.55
CA VAL A 412 -11.42 -11.59 31.88
C VAL A 412 -11.63 -12.06 30.46
N THR A 413 -11.21 -11.25 29.51
CA THR A 413 -11.29 -11.54 28.08
C THR A 413 -9.89 -11.57 27.48
N ALA A 414 -9.67 -12.45 26.52
CA ALA A 414 -8.44 -12.48 25.76
C ALA A 414 -8.74 -12.86 24.31
N TYR A 415 -7.75 -12.69 23.44
CA TYR A 415 -7.86 -13.12 22.05
C TYR A 415 -7.22 -14.50 21.88
N GLN A 416 -7.86 -15.35 21.09
CA GLN A 416 -7.30 -16.62 20.63
C GLN A 416 -7.12 -16.56 19.11
N ARG A 417 -5.99 -17.08 18.60
CA ARG A 417 -5.81 -17.20 17.15
C ARG A 417 -6.86 -18.15 16.60
N THR A 418 -7.58 -17.73 15.57
CA THR A 418 -8.59 -18.59 14.94
C THR A 418 -7.88 -19.76 14.26
N ALA A 419 -8.23 -21.01 14.63
CA ALA A 419 -7.66 -22.21 14.04
C ALA A 419 -8.08 -22.31 12.56
N GLY A 420 -7.25 -21.78 11.66
CA GLY A 420 -7.50 -21.81 10.22
C GLY A 420 -6.43 -21.16 9.33
N ALA A 421 -5.29 -20.72 9.89
CA ALA A 421 -4.31 -19.92 9.14
C ALA A 421 -2.89 -20.50 9.20
N SER A 422 -2.75 -21.79 8.90
CA SER A 422 -1.53 -22.32 8.28
C SER A 422 -1.72 -22.23 6.77
N GLY A 423 -0.89 -21.41 6.10
CA GLY A 423 -1.19 -20.81 4.81
C GLY A 423 -1.27 -21.72 3.58
N SER A 424 -1.88 -21.16 2.54
CA SER A 424 -1.48 -21.25 1.13
C SER A 424 -2.42 -20.36 0.33
N GLY A 425 -1.86 -19.45 -0.47
CA GLY A 425 -2.62 -18.63 -1.40
C GLY A 425 -3.45 -19.49 -2.35
N GLY A 426 -4.71 -19.10 -2.54
CA GLY A 426 -5.68 -19.79 -3.37
C GLY A 426 -6.91 -18.92 -3.50
N ASP A 427 -6.84 -17.95 -4.41
CA ASP A 427 -7.93 -17.06 -4.77
C ASP A 427 -9.02 -17.86 -5.50
N GLY A 428 -10.26 -17.74 -5.05
CA GLY A 428 -11.37 -18.57 -5.51
C GLY A 428 -12.68 -18.07 -4.94
N GLY A 429 -13.20 -16.99 -5.53
CA GLY A 429 -14.48 -16.40 -5.15
C GLY A 429 -15.65 -17.37 -5.32
N THR A 430 -16.53 -17.42 -4.32
CA THR A 430 -17.98 -17.44 -4.50
C THR A 430 -18.65 -17.06 -3.17
N SER A 431 -19.67 -16.21 -3.30
CA SER A 431 -20.41 -15.58 -2.22
C SER A 431 -21.07 -16.60 -1.28
N ALA A 432 -20.84 -16.45 0.01
CA ALA A 432 -21.67 -17.05 1.05
C ALA A 432 -21.96 -16.02 2.14
N SER A 433 -23.24 -15.66 2.24
CA SER A 433 -23.86 -14.87 3.30
C SER A 433 -23.58 -15.54 4.65
N GLY A 434 -22.72 -14.93 5.47
CA GLY A 434 -22.48 -15.30 6.86
C GLY A 434 -22.51 -14.04 7.73
N SER A 435 -23.37 -14.05 8.74
CA SER A 435 -23.70 -12.92 9.61
C SER A 435 -22.47 -12.22 10.21
N ASN A 436 -22.38 -10.92 9.93
CA ASN A 436 -21.45 -9.97 10.53
C ASN A 436 -21.60 -9.90 12.05
N SER A 437 -20.52 -10.19 12.78
CA SER A 437 -20.26 -9.61 14.09
C SER A 437 -19.07 -8.66 13.96
N SER A 438 -19.36 -7.39 13.65
CA SER A 438 -18.41 -6.29 13.71
C SER A 438 -17.98 -6.08 15.16
N ALA A 439 -16.78 -6.54 15.52
CA ALA A 439 -16.22 -6.39 16.86
C ALA A 439 -15.28 -5.18 16.91
N SER A 440 -15.85 -3.99 16.70
CA SER A 440 -15.18 -2.73 17.06
C SER A 440 -15.02 -2.66 18.59
N SER A 441 -13.77 -2.70 19.08
CA SER A 441 -13.25 -2.11 20.34
C SER A 441 -14.15 -2.07 21.60
N GLY A 442 -15.09 -2.99 21.72
CA GLY A 442 -16.19 -2.93 22.68
C GLY A 442 -17.11 -4.10 22.43
N ALA A 443 -16.55 -5.32 22.43
CA ALA A 443 -17.37 -6.52 22.45
C ALA A 443 -18.39 -6.37 23.59
N SER A 444 -19.67 -6.50 23.23
CA SER A 444 -20.77 -6.33 24.14
C SER A 444 -20.61 -7.34 25.29
N LEU A 445 -20.20 -6.87 26.47
CA LEU A 445 -20.16 -7.65 27.73
C LEU A 445 -21.59 -7.98 28.21
N THR A 446 -22.55 -8.17 27.30
CA THR A 446 -23.98 -8.38 27.60
C THR A 446 -24.35 -9.85 27.69
N SER A 447 -23.47 -10.78 27.27
CA SER A 447 -23.66 -12.22 27.41
C SER A 447 -22.68 -12.84 28.43
N LEU A 448 -22.54 -12.21 29.60
CA LEU A 448 -21.69 -12.75 30.68
C LEU A 448 -22.30 -14.05 31.22
N THR A 449 -21.61 -15.16 31.03
CA THR A 449 -22.01 -16.46 31.60
C THR A 449 -21.39 -16.71 32.97
N SER A 450 -20.27 -16.04 33.27
CA SER A 450 -19.60 -16.12 34.56
C SER A 450 -18.84 -14.83 34.89
N VAL A 451 -18.64 -14.58 36.18
CA VAL A 451 -17.82 -13.49 36.71
C VAL A 451 -16.95 -14.02 37.84
N LEU A 452 -15.78 -13.42 38.03
CA LEU A 452 -15.02 -13.57 39.27
C LEU A 452 -15.49 -12.50 40.25
N ARG A 453 -16.14 -12.91 41.33
CA ARG A 453 -16.54 -12.03 42.43
C ARG A 453 -15.40 -11.94 43.44
N VAL A 454 -14.96 -10.72 43.72
CA VAL A 454 -14.01 -10.42 44.77
C VAL A 454 -14.75 -9.76 45.93
N THR A 455 -14.63 -10.32 47.14
CA THR A 455 -15.14 -9.73 48.37
C THR A 455 -13.97 -9.12 49.14
N VAL A 456 -14.08 -7.84 49.45
CA VAL A 456 -13.04 -7.06 50.10
C VAL A 456 -13.52 -6.64 51.49
N ASN A 457 -12.70 -6.93 52.50
CA ASN A 457 -12.80 -6.34 53.83
C ASN A 457 -11.63 -5.38 54.04
N PRO A 458 -11.81 -4.07 53.80
CA PRO A 458 -10.73 -3.09 53.88
C PRO A 458 -10.11 -2.99 55.27
N LEU A 459 -10.90 -3.23 56.32
CA LEU A 459 -10.45 -3.10 57.71
C LEU A 459 -9.53 -4.24 58.15
N THR A 460 -9.72 -5.45 57.62
CA THR A 460 -8.88 -6.61 57.94
C THR A 460 -7.83 -6.90 56.87
N GLY A 461 -7.91 -6.22 55.72
CA GLY A 461 -7.14 -6.56 54.52
C GLY A 461 -7.55 -7.91 53.90
N GLY A 462 -8.64 -8.51 54.36
CA GLY A 462 -9.13 -9.78 53.87
C GLY A 462 -9.71 -9.63 52.47
N VAL A 463 -9.22 -10.44 51.52
CA VAL A 463 -9.76 -10.49 50.16
C VAL A 463 -10.05 -11.94 49.79
N GLN A 464 -11.24 -12.19 49.28
CA GLN A 464 -11.68 -13.51 48.83
C GLN A 464 -12.15 -13.44 47.39
N VAL A 465 -11.76 -14.42 46.56
CA VAL A 465 -12.17 -14.51 45.15
C VAL A 465 -12.99 -15.77 44.95
N GLN A 466 -14.13 -15.65 44.28
CA GLN A 466 -15.01 -16.76 43.94
C GLN A 466 -15.53 -16.63 42.51
N LEU A 467 -15.49 -17.73 41.75
CA LEU A 467 -16.16 -17.82 40.46
C LEU A 467 -17.68 -17.94 40.67
N VAL A 468 -18.45 -17.04 40.06
CA VAL A 468 -19.91 -17.01 40.12
C VAL A 468 -20.47 -17.19 38.72
N ARG A 469 -21.35 -18.17 38.52
CA ARG A 469 -22.10 -18.32 37.26
C ARG A 469 -23.34 -17.42 37.31
N LEU A 470 -23.57 -16.69 36.23
CA LEU A 470 -24.78 -15.89 36.05
C LEU A 470 -25.83 -16.80 35.42
N LEU A 471 -27.00 -16.91 36.05
CA LEU A 471 -28.12 -17.75 35.62
C LEU A 471 -28.93 -17.08 34.52
#